data_AF-A0A523I1Q6-F1
#
_entry.id   AF-A0A523I1Q6-F1
#
_cell.length_a   1.000
_cell.length_b   1.000
_cell.length_c   1.000
_cell.angle_alpha   90.00
_cell.angle_beta   90.00
_cell.angle_gamma   90.00
#
_symmetry.space_group_name_H-M   'P 1'
#
loop_
_entity.id
_entity.type
_entity.pdbx_description
1 polymer ?
#
loop_
_entity_poly.entity_id
_entity_poly.type
_entity_poly.pdbx_seq_one_letter_code
_entity_poly.pdbx_strand_id
1 'polypeptide(L)'
;MKTTYLLKASTVLLLLSAAAPPAWAQQAHADKTLAAAATAKAQPVTWDTFVRAESDKYFKSYAAAGAFGKFFNIREPTPINAQKVVRMNRDTMYTFGIFDLTTPVTVTKPDTGGRFQSMMVVNQDEYVPIPVVYKPGKYTLTQEQNGT
;
A
#
# COMPACT_ATOMS: atom_id res chain seq x y z
N MET A 1 25.88 22.53 -13.70
CA MET A 1 25.90 21.21 -14.36
C MET A 1 24.46 20.74 -14.43
N LYS A 2 23.72 20.98 -15.53
CA LYS A 2 23.53 20.02 -16.65
C LYS A 2 23.28 18.61 -16.08
N THR A 3 22.14 17.93 -16.18
CA THR A 3 21.08 17.92 -17.20
C THR A 3 20.00 16.87 -16.82
N THR A 4 18.72 17.23 -17.01
CA THR A 4 17.52 16.47 -17.47
C THR A 4 16.96 15.22 -16.77
N TYR A 5 15.63 15.26 -16.57
CA TYR A 5 14.68 14.16 -16.26
C TYR A 5 13.96 13.65 -17.52
N LEU A 6 13.52 12.38 -17.54
CA LEU A 6 12.65 11.85 -18.59
C LEU A 6 11.30 11.32 -18.07
N LEU A 7 10.27 12.03 -18.56
CA LEU A 7 8.89 11.71 -18.94
C LEU A 7 8.15 10.46 -18.40
N LYS A 8 6.89 10.76 -18.03
CA LYS A 8 5.69 9.90 -18.07
C LYS A 8 5.74 8.85 -19.19
N ALA A 9 5.51 7.59 -18.86
CA ALA A 9 5.17 6.56 -19.83
C ALA A 9 3.72 6.12 -19.63
N SER A 10 2.80 6.77 -20.35
CA SER A 10 1.48 6.21 -20.63
C SER A 10 1.66 5.03 -21.57
N THR A 11 1.25 3.83 -21.16
CA THR A 11 1.21 2.67 -22.07
C THR A 11 -0.20 2.56 -22.65
N VAL A 12 -0.32 2.84 -23.94
CA VAL A 12 -1.47 2.48 -24.77
C VAL A 12 -1.37 0.99 -25.07
N LEU A 13 -2.40 0.21 -24.73
CA LEU A 13 -2.51 -1.18 -25.15
C LEU A 13 -3.31 -1.24 -26.47
N LEU A 14 -2.61 -1.47 -27.58
CA LEU A 14 -3.21 -1.88 -28.84
C LEU A 14 -3.39 -3.40 -28.80
N LEU A 15 -4.62 -3.88 -28.94
CA LEU A 15 -4.92 -5.32 -29.07
C LEU A 15 -4.49 -5.82 -30.45
N LEU A 16 -3.35 -6.49 -30.52
CA LEU A 16 -3.01 -7.46 -31.57
C LEU A 16 -2.93 -8.85 -30.93
N SER A 17 -3.68 -9.81 -31.46
CA SER A 17 -3.55 -11.21 -31.05
C SER A 17 -2.16 -11.73 -31.41
N ALA A 18 -1.36 -12.09 -30.42
CA ALA A 18 -0.08 -12.76 -30.61
C ALA A 18 0.01 -14.01 -29.72
N ALA A 19 0.53 -15.09 -30.31
CA ALA A 19 0.77 -16.37 -29.66
C ALA A 19 1.56 -16.21 -28.35
N ALA A 20 1.26 -17.08 -27.37
CA ALA A 20 1.90 -17.05 -26.06
C ALA A 20 3.43 -17.13 -26.19
N PRO A 21 4.18 -16.21 -25.55
CA PRO A 21 5.64 -16.23 -25.63
C PRO A 21 6.19 -17.53 -25.02
N PRO A 22 7.30 -18.06 -25.57
CA PRO A 22 7.90 -19.30 -25.08
C PRO A 22 8.48 -19.13 -23.68
N ALA A 23 8.49 -20.18 -22.87
CA ALA A 23 8.82 -20.14 -21.43
C ALA A 23 10.15 -19.44 -21.08
N TRP A 24 11.14 -19.43 -21.98
CA TRP A 24 12.40 -18.71 -21.79
C TRP A 24 12.27 -17.18 -21.89
N ALA A 25 11.25 -16.69 -22.61
CA ALA A 25 10.92 -15.27 -22.67
C ALA A 25 10.24 -14.79 -21.37
N GLN A 26 9.36 -15.58 -20.74
CA GLN A 26 8.85 -15.26 -19.40
C GLN A 26 9.97 -15.24 -18.35
N GLN A 27 10.93 -16.18 -18.42
CA GLN A 27 12.08 -16.23 -17.52
C GLN A 27 12.97 -14.97 -17.67
N ALA A 28 13.24 -14.54 -18.90
CA ALA A 28 14.04 -13.34 -19.18
C ALA A 28 13.37 -12.05 -18.70
N HIS A 29 12.03 -11.96 -18.71
CA HIS A 29 11.30 -10.83 -18.13
C HIS A 29 11.37 -10.82 -16.59
N ALA A 30 11.26 -11.97 -15.95
CA ALA A 30 11.37 -12.10 -14.49
C ALA A 30 12.76 -11.69 -13.98
N ASP A 31 13.82 -12.18 -14.62
CA ASP A 31 15.21 -11.86 -14.26
C ASP A 31 15.54 -10.37 -14.45
N LYS A 32 15.00 -9.75 -15.52
CA LYS A 32 15.18 -8.32 -15.78
C LYS A 32 14.40 -7.43 -14.80
N THR A 33 13.26 -7.90 -14.31
CA THR A 33 12.45 -7.21 -13.30
C THR A 33 13.11 -7.27 -11.92
N LEU A 34 13.68 -8.43 -11.55
CA LEU A 34 14.46 -8.61 -10.32
C LEU A 34 15.77 -7.79 -10.34
N ALA A 35 16.46 -7.72 -11.49
CA ALA A 35 17.68 -6.93 -11.63
C ALA A 35 17.44 -5.40 -11.60
N ALA A 36 16.30 -4.94 -12.12
CA ALA A 36 15.92 -3.52 -12.06
C ALA A 36 15.61 -3.06 -10.62
N ALA A 37 15.05 -3.94 -9.78
CA ALA A 37 14.82 -3.65 -8.36
C ALA A 37 16.12 -3.54 -7.55
N ALA A 38 17.19 -4.22 -7.97
CA ALA A 38 18.48 -4.27 -7.25
C ALA A 38 19.40 -3.05 -7.49
N THR A 39 19.06 -2.13 -8.41
CA THR A 39 19.95 -1.04 -8.83
C THR A 39 19.42 0.37 -8.49
N ALA A 40 18.47 0.48 -7.55
CA ALA A 40 18.04 1.78 -7.06
C ALA A 40 19.08 2.35 -6.08
N LYS A 41 19.79 3.42 -6.47
CA LYS A 41 20.66 4.17 -5.55
C LYS A 41 19.82 4.70 -4.37
N ALA A 42 20.30 4.48 -3.15
CA ALA A 42 19.69 5.01 -1.94
C ALA A 42 19.48 6.53 -2.07
N GLN A 43 18.23 6.97 -1.99
CA GLN A 43 17.88 8.39 -2.01
C GLN A 43 18.09 9.00 -0.63
N PRO A 44 18.70 10.19 -0.51
CA PRO A 44 18.79 10.87 0.77
C PRO A 44 17.38 11.28 1.26
N VAL A 45 17.15 11.14 2.57
CA VAL A 45 15.93 11.63 3.20
C VAL A 45 16.09 13.12 3.47
N THR A 46 15.28 13.93 2.79
CA THR A 46 15.14 15.37 3.01
C THR A 46 13.73 15.68 3.50
N TRP A 47 13.44 16.94 3.80
CA TRP A 47 12.08 17.35 4.16
C TRP A 47 11.06 17.07 3.04
N ASP A 48 11.47 17.18 1.76
CA ASP A 48 10.62 16.86 0.60
C ASP A 48 10.31 15.36 0.49
N THR A 49 11.29 14.50 0.80
CA THR A 49 11.16 13.04 0.60
C THR A 49 10.75 12.29 1.87
N PHE A 50 10.66 12.99 3.00
CA PHE A 50 10.39 12.40 4.31
C PHE A 50 9.08 11.62 4.36
N VAL A 51 7.99 12.19 3.81
CA VAL A 51 6.65 11.57 3.82
C VAL A 51 6.66 10.17 3.20
N ARG A 52 7.26 10.05 2.00
CA ARG A 52 7.41 8.78 1.31
C ARG A 52 8.37 7.85 2.04
N ALA A 53 9.51 8.36 2.52
CA ALA A 53 10.50 7.56 3.22
C ALA A 53 9.95 6.93 4.52
N GLU A 54 9.20 7.69 5.31
CA GLU A 54 8.59 7.20 6.56
C GLU A 54 7.42 6.26 6.27
N SER A 55 6.58 6.57 5.27
CA SER A 55 5.52 5.67 4.80
C SER A 55 6.08 4.31 4.35
N ASP A 56 7.15 4.31 3.56
CA ASP A 56 7.82 3.09 3.09
C ASP A 56 8.40 2.27 4.24
N LYS A 57 8.96 2.93 5.25
CA LYS A 57 9.48 2.28 6.46
C LYS A 57 8.35 1.57 7.21
N TYR A 58 7.20 2.22 7.42
CA TYR A 58 6.05 1.56 8.04
C TYR A 58 5.48 0.46 7.16
N PHE A 59 5.42 0.66 5.84
CA PHE A 59 4.93 -0.36 4.92
C PHE A 59 5.77 -1.64 4.99
N LYS A 60 7.09 -1.50 4.99
CA LYS A 60 8.02 -2.62 5.21
C LYS A 60 7.77 -3.32 6.55
N SER A 61 7.54 -2.55 7.62
CA SER A 61 7.28 -3.12 8.95
C SER A 61 6.00 -3.95 9.04
N TYR A 62 4.91 -3.50 8.40
CA TYR A 62 3.65 -4.22 8.36
C TYR A 62 3.69 -5.40 7.39
N ALA A 63 4.37 -5.26 6.25
CA ALA A 63 4.61 -6.38 5.35
C ALA A 63 5.41 -7.49 6.06
N ALA A 64 6.45 -7.14 6.82
CA ALA A 64 7.21 -8.08 7.64
C ALA A 64 6.37 -8.73 8.76
N ALA A 65 5.35 -8.02 9.29
CA ALA A 65 4.36 -8.59 10.21
C ALA A 65 3.32 -9.48 9.51
N GLY A 66 3.40 -9.64 8.19
CA GLY A 66 2.49 -10.47 7.40
C GLY A 66 1.19 -9.77 7.00
N ALA A 67 1.13 -8.45 7.00
CA ALA A 67 -0.07 -7.67 6.67
C ALA A 67 -0.17 -7.25 5.19
N PHE A 68 0.67 -7.79 4.30
CA PHE A 68 0.59 -7.52 2.87
C PHE A 68 -0.51 -8.35 2.20
N GLY A 69 -1.43 -7.69 1.51
CA GLY A 69 -2.58 -8.30 0.83
C GLY A 69 -3.65 -8.89 1.76
N LYS A 70 -3.51 -8.73 3.08
CA LYS A 70 -4.44 -9.29 4.07
C LYS A 70 -4.43 -8.49 5.37
N PHE A 71 -5.52 -8.60 6.13
CA PHE A 71 -5.62 -7.95 7.42
C PHE A 71 -4.84 -8.69 8.51
N PHE A 72 -4.04 -7.94 9.26
CA PHE A 72 -3.45 -8.32 10.52
C PHE A 72 -4.29 -7.75 11.66
N ASN A 73 -4.69 -8.60 12.61
CA ASN A 73 -5.59 -8.24 13.69
C ASN A 73 -4.81 -8.22 15.02
N ILE A 74 -4.77 -7.07 15.69
CA ILE A 74 -4.30 -6.97 17.06
C ILE A 74 -5.49 -7.30 17.98
N ARG A 75 -5.39 -8.43 18.69
CA ARG A 75 -6.49 -8.98 19.51
C ARG A 75 -6.46 -8.59 20.98
N GLU A 76 -5.46 -7.82 21.39
CA GLU A 76 -5.37 -7.24 22.74
C GLU A 76 -5.22 -5.72 22.69
N PRO A 77 -5.69 -4.98 23.71
CA PRO A 77 -5.44 -3.54 23.79
C PRO A 77 -3.94 -3.24 23.75
N THR A 78 -3.58 -2.09 23.17
CA THR A 78 -2.17 -1.70 23.06
C THR A 78 -1.50 -1.69 24.44
N PRO A 79 -0.39 -2.43 24.64
CA PRO A 79 0.34 -2.42 25.91
C PRO A 79 0.99 -1.05 26.15
N ILE A 80 1.00 -0.61 27.41
CA ILE A 80 1.57 0.70 27.80
C ILE A 80 3.05 0.77 27.46
N ASN A 81 3.78 -0.33 27.66
CA ASN A 81 5.23 -0.39 27.51
C ASN A 81 5.70 -0.77 26.09
N ALA A 82 4.78 -0.90 25.12
CA ALA A 82 5.11 -1.27 23.74
C ALA A 82 4.17 -0.60 22.72
N GLN A 83 4.33 0.72 22.56
CA GLN A 83 3.62 1.53 21.57
C GLN A 83 4.51 1.74 20.33
N LYS A 84 4.20 1.02 19.24
CA LYS A 84 4.98 1.05 17.99
C LYS A 84 4.69 2.28 17.12
N VAL A 85 3.55 2.92 17.35
CA VAL A 85 3.15 4.19 16.72
C VAL A 85 2.98 5.22 17.83
N VAL A 86 3.25 6.49 17.53
CA VAL A 86 3.13 7.55 18.53
C VAL A 86 1.70 7.63 19.08
N ARG A 87 1.56 7.60 20.41
CA ARG A 87 0.29 7.73 21.13
C ARG A 87 -0.80 6.76 20.65
N MET A 88 -0.49 5.47 20.59
CA MET A 88 -1.50 4.46 20.22
C MET A 88 -2.69 4.48 21.19
N ASN A 89 -3.89 4.42 20.61
CA ASN A 89 -5.13 4.34 21.38
C ASN A 89 -5.20 2.99 22.14
N ARG A 90 -5.86 3.01 23.31
CA ARG A 90 -6.18 1.83 24.10
C ARG A 90 -7.69 1.55 24.19
N ASP A 91 -8.52 2.44 23.67
CA ASP A 91 -9.98 2.31 23.68
C ASP A 91 -10.52 1.47 22.51
N THR A 92 -9.70 1.24 21.48
CA THR A 92 -10.08 0.52 20.27
C THR A 92 -9.09 -0.57 19.90
N MET A 93 -9.61 -1.68 19.38
CA MET A 93 -8.81 -2.74 18.77
C MET A 93 -8.40 -2.36 17.36
N TYR A 94 -7.19 -2.73 16.96
CA TYR A 94 -6.65 -2.38 15.65
C TYR A 94 -6.63 -3.57 14.70
N THR A 95 -7.03 -3.29 13.46
CA THR A 95 -6.82 -4.17 12.32
C THR A 95 -6.22 -3.32 11.22
N PHE A 96 -5.15 -3.80 10.58
CA PHE A 96 -4.47 -3.06 9.53
C PHE A 96 -4.02 -4.01 8.41
N GLY A 97 -3.79 -3.47 7.22
CA GLY A 97 -3.33 -4.20 6.06
C GLY A 97 -2.77 -3.24 5.02
N ILE A 98 -1.86 -3.72 4.19
CA ILE A 98 -1.32 -2.99 3.04
C ILE A 98 -1.78 -3.71 1.80
N PHE A 99 -2.32 -2.95 0.85
CA PHE A 99 -2.88 -3.48 -0.37
C PHE A 99 -2.24 -2.78 -1.56
N ASP A 100 -1.77 -3.57 -2.51
CA ASP A 100 -1.41 -3.06 -3.83
C ASP A 100 -2.70 -2.87 -4.64
N LEU A 101 -3.00 -1.63 -5.02
CA LEU A 101 -4.21 -1.27 -5.75
C LEU A 101 -4.06 -1.36 -7.27
N THR A 102 -2.94 -1.87 -7.79
CA THR A 102 -2.84 -2.28 -9.21
C THR A 102 -3.98 -3.24 -9.61
N THR A 103 -4.53 -3.95 -8.63
CA THR A 103 -5.84 -4.62 -8.70
C THR A 103 -6.78 -4.04 -7.64
N PRO A 104 -8.04 -3.68 -7.98
CA PRO A 104 -9.00 -3.18 -7.00
C PRO A 104 -9.23 -4.14 -5.82
N VAL A 105 -9.39 -3.60 -4.61
CA VAL A 105 -9.63 -4.37 -3.39
C VAL A 105 -10.95 -3.97 -2.76
N THR A 106 -11.79 -4.96 -2.45
CA THR A 106 -13.06 -4.72 -1.74
C THR A 106 -12.93 -5.08 -0.27
N VAL A 107 -13.08 -4.08 0.60
CA VAL A 107 -13.13 -4.25 2.06
C VAL A 107 -14.59 -4.36 2.49
N THR A 108 -14.92 -5.41 3.24
CA THR A 108 -16.24 -5.57 3.86
C THR A 108 -16.17 -5.16 5.33
N LYS A 109 -16.87 -4.10 5.68
CA LYS A 109 -17.02 -3.63 7.06
C LYS A 109 -18.31 -4.22 7.65
N PRO A 110 -18.23 -5.08 8.68
CA PRO A 110 -19.40 -5.75 9.24
C PRO A 110 -20.31 -4.77 10.00
N ASP A 111 -21.56 -5.18 10.19
CA ASP A 111 -22.39 -4.59 11.24
C ASP A 111 -21.88 -5.03 12.61
N THR A 112 -21.67 -4.07 13.48
CA THR A 112 -21.09 -4.25 14.81
C THR A 112 -22.14 -4.24 15.92
N GLY A 113 -23.43 -4.17 15.57
CA GLY A 113 -24.53 -4.17 16.54
C GLY A 113 -24.47 -2.96 17.49
N GLY A 114 -23.97 -1.82 17.00
CA GLY A 114 -23.84 -0.58 17.76
C GLY A 114 -22.47 -0.35 18.41
N ARG A 115 -21.52 -1.30 18.34
CA ARG A 115 -20.13 -1.05 18.78
C ARG A 115 -19.42 -0.10 17.82
N PHE A 116 -18.63 0.82 18.35
CA PHE A 116 -17.86 1.75 17.53
C PHE A 116 -16.83 1.01 16.65
N GLN A 117 -16.79 1.36 15.37
CA GLN A 117 -15.79 0.88 14.42
C GLN A 117 -15.65 1.90 13.29
N SER A 118 -14.41 2.32 13.02
CA SER A 118 -14.04 3.16 11.88
C SER A 118 -13.09 2.45 10.95
N MET A 119 -13.08 2.86 9.68
CA MET A 119 -12.09 2.45 8.68
C MET A 119 -11.50 3.71 8.06
N MET A 120 -10.18 3.82 8.10
CA MET A 120 -9.40 4.90 7.50
C MET A 120 -8.46 4.30 6.45
N VAL A 121 -8.48 4.86 5.25
CA VAL A 121 -7.57 4.51 4.17
C VAL A 121 -6.54 5.61 4.06
N VAL A 122 -5.26 5.24 4.09
CA VAL A 122 -4.13 6.17 3.96
C VAL A 122 -3.30 5.73 2.77
N ASN A 123 -2.95 6.66 1.88
CA ASN A 123 -2.11 6.36 0.73
C ASN A 123 -0.62 6.58 1.05
N GLN A 124 0.27 6.26 0.10
CA GLN A 124 1.72 6.33 0.31
C GLN A 124 2.24 7.78 0.43
N ASP A 125 1.43 8.78 0.06
CA ASP A 125 1.68 10.21 0.27
C ASP A 125 1.13 10.72 1.61
N GLU A 126 0.73 9.83 2.53
CA GLU A 126 0.17 10.16 3.85
C GLU A 126 -1.18 10.93 3.80
N TYR A 127 -1.87 10.91 2.66
CA TYR A 127 -3.21 11.47 2.53
C TYR A 127 -4.29 10.44 2.87
N VAL A 128 -5.44 10.96 3.32
CA VAL A 128 -6.68 10.21 3.51
C VAL A 128 -7.61 10.55 2.34
N PRO A 129 -7.55 9.82 1.22
CA PRO A 129 -8.20 10.21 -0.03
C PRO A 129 -9.72 10.10 -0.02
N ILE A 130 -10.27 9.30 0.91
CA ILE A 130 -11.72 9.13 1.10
C ILE A 130 -12.11 9.48 2.54
N PRO A 131 -13.35 9.96 2.79
CA PRO A 131 -13.82 10.20 4.14
C PRO A 131 -13.71 8.95 5.02
N VAL A 132 -13.36 9.14 6.30
CA VAL A 132 -13.34 8.05 7.28
C VAL A 132 -14.71 7.37 7.34
N VAL A 133 -14.71 6.05 7.20
CA VAL A 133 -15.92 5.26 7.04
C VAL A 133 -16.38 4.70 8.39
N TYR A 134 -17.62 5.00 8.76
CA TYR A 134 -18.24 4.52 10.01
C TYR A 134 -19.36 3.50 9.78
N LYS A 135 -20.10 3.61 8.67
CA LYS A 135 -21.24 2.72 8.38
C LYS A 135 -20.76 1.31 7.96
N PRO A 136 -21.52 0.25 8.26
CA PRO A 136 -21.29 -1.07 7.66
C PRO A 136 -21.46 -1.01 6.14
N GLY A 137 -20.76 -1.89 5.41
CA GLY A 137 -20.87 -1.94 3.95
C GLY A 137 -19.70 -2.60 3.24
N LYS A 138 -19.78 -2.64 1.91
CA LYS A 138 -18.69 -3.05 1.02
C LYS A 138 -18.09 -1.81 0.36
N TYR A 139 -16.77 -1.68 0.45
CA TYR A 139 -16.03 -0.53 -0.03
C TYR A 139 -14.94 -1.01 -0.98
N THR A 140 -15.09 -0.70 -2.27
CA THR A 140 -14.08 -1.00 -3.28
C THR A 140 -13.08 0.14 -3.36
N LEU A 141 -11.81 -0.17 -3.13
CA LEU A 141 -10.69 0.73 -3.24
C LEU A 141 -10.03 0.51 -4.61
N THR A 142 -9.92 1.57 -5.40
CA THR A 142 -9.22 1.57 -6.69
C THR A 142 -7.98 2.45 -6.63
N GLN A 143 -7.02 2.19 -7.53
CA GLN A 143 -5.83 3.01 -7.69
C GLN A 143 -6.17 4.46 -8.07
N GLU A 144 -7.17 4.69 -8.91
CA GLU A 144 -7.54 6.04 -9.34
C GLU A 144 -8.06 6.91 -8.18
N GLN A 145 -8.74 6.29 -7.22
CA GLN A 145 -9.31 7.02 -6.08
C GLN A 145 -8.35 7.12 -4.90
N ASN A 146 -7.47 6.13 -4.71
CA ASN A 146 -6.68 6.00 -3.47
C ASN A 146 -5.18 5.79 -3.69
N GLY A 147 -4.77 5.49 -4.92
CA GLY A 147 -3.39 5.25 -5.30
C GLY A 147 -2.60 6.55 -5.44
N THR A 148 -1.29 6.38 -5.63
CA THR A 148 -0.30 7.46 -5.78
C THR A 148 0.84 7.00 -6.68
#